data_AF-A0A1Y1V542-F1
#
_entry.id   AF-A0A1Y1V542-F1
#
_cell.length_a   1.000
_cell.length_b   1.000
_cell.length_c   1.000
_cell.angle_alpha   90.00
_cell.angle_beta   90.00
_cell.angle_gamma   90.00
#
_symmetry.space_group_name_H-M   'P 1'
#
loop_
_entity.id
_entity.type
_entity.pdbx_description
1 polymer ?
#
loop_
_entity_poly.entity_id
_entity_poly.type
_entity_poly.pdbx_seq_one_letter_code
_entity_poly.pdbx_strand_id
1 'polypeptide(L)'
;MTPILYQEFNKEIFENQLPTNLEIEWSKTLYKTAGRTKMKCNKENIKSIKIELSCKVLDNLDKLKNTLIHEMCHVAVFLIDDVKEEKHGNHFKYWGRKAESCYSDIKVTTYHSYEIDYKYKYQCQNCGHIYGRHSKSIDVNKARCQCSGELILMKRLKKDGTPYKIAT
;
A
#
# COMPACT_ATOMS: atom_id res chain seq x y z
N MET A 1 -17.34 4.08 -2.57
CA MET A 1 -16.46 3.49 -3.61
C MET A 1 -15.80 2.20 -3.14
N THR A 2 -14.97 2.19 -2.08
CA THR A 2 -14.32 0.94 -1.59
C THR A 2 -15.27 -0.21 -1.28
N PRO A 3 -16.41 -0.02 -0.59
CA PRO A 3 -17.35 -1.13 -0.33
C PRO A 3 -17.97 -1.71 -1.60
N ILE A 4 -18.21 -0.87 -2.61
CA ILE A 4 -18.77 -1.28 -3.90
C ILE A 4 -17.75 -2.13 -4.66
N LEU A 5 -16.50 -1.65 -4.76
CA LEU A 5 -15.40 -2.40 -5.38
C LEU A 5 -15.17 -3.74 -4.67
N TYR A 6 -15.22 -3.76 -3.34
CA TYR A 6 -15.07 -5.00 -2.57
C TYR A 6 -16.17 -6.01 -2.92
N GLN A 7 -17.44 -5.58 -2.95
CA GLN A 7 -18.56 -6.47 -3.28
C GLN A 7 -18.44 -7.00 -4.72
N GLU A 8 -18.08 -6.13 -5.66
CA GLU A 8 -17.85 -6.51 -7.06
C GLU A 8 -16.72 -7.55 -7.17
N PHE A 9 -15.55 -7.27 -6.60
CA PHE A 9 -14.41 -8.19 -6.64
C PHE A 9 -14.71 -9.50 -5.91
N ASN A 10 -15.41 -9.46 -4.78
CA ASN A 10 -15.82 -10.68 -4.07
C ASN A 10 -16.71 -11.54 -4.95
N LYS A 11 -17.67 -10.94 -5.67
CA LYS A 11 -18.55 -11.63 -6.60
C LYS A 11 -17.80 -12.21 -7.80
N GLU A 12 -17.04 -11.38 -8.52
CA GLU A 12 -16.47 -11.75 -9.82
C GLU A 12 -15.20 -12.61 -9.70
N ILE A 13 -14.36 -12.38 -8.68
CA ILE A 13 -13.07 -13.07 -8.52
C ILE A 13 -13.19 -14.22 -7.51
N PHE A 14 -13.85 -13.96 -6.39
CA PHE A 14 -13.86 -14.87 -5.24
C PHE A 14 -15.17 -15.64 -5.06
N GLU A 15 -16.10 -15.55 -6.03
CA GLU A 15 -17.37 -16.29 -6.05
C GLU A 15 -18.21 -16.09 -4.77
N ASN A 16 -18.14 -14.89 -4.17
CA ASN A 16 -18.75 -14.53 -2.89
C ASN A 16 -18.30 -15.39 -1.69
N GLN A 17 -17.15 -16.05 -1.77
CA GLN A 17 -16.62 -16.87 -0.68
C GLN A 17 -15.94 -16.02 0.42
N LEU A 18 -15.60 -14.75 0.15
CA LEU A 18 -15.12 -13.85 1.20
C LEU A 18 -16.29 -13.25 2.00
N PRO A 19 -16.10 -12.88 3.28
CA PRO A 19 -17.16 -12.32 4.11
C PRO A 19 -17.79 -11.07 3.50
N THR A 20 -19.12 -11.01 3.42
CA THR A 20 -19.83 -9.86 2.84
C THR A 20 -19.52 -8.55 3.56
N ASN A 21 -19.25 -8.63 4.88
CA ASN A 21 -18.99 -7.50 5.76
C ASN A 21 -17.54 -7.51 6.29
N LEU A 22 -16.56 -7.80 5.44
CA LEU A 22 -15.15 -7.71 5.81
C LEU A 22 -14.79 -6.28 6.23
N GLU A 23 -14.11 -6.11 7.37
CA GLU A 23 -13.69 -4.80 7.85
C GLU A 23 -12.60 -4.23 6.92
N ILE A 24 -12.86 -3.08 6.30
CA ILE A 24 -11.90 -2.33 5.48
C ILE A 24 -11.71 -0.93 6.08
N GLU A 25 -10.51 -0.66 6.57
CA GLU A 25 -10.16 0.58 7.27
C GLU A 25 -9.21 1.43 6.44
N TRP A 26 -9.48 2.74 6.35
CA TRP A 26 -8.59 3.72 5.74
C TRP A 26 -7.65 4.34 6.79
N SER A 27 -6.37 4.04 6.67
CA SER A 27 -5.33 4.43 7.61
C SER A 27 -4.58 5.68 7.17
N LYS A 28 -4.57 6.68 8.05
CA LYS A 28 -3.72 7.88 7.92
C LYS A 28 -2.26 7.62 8.29
N THR A 29 -1.98 6.48 8.93
CA THR A 29 -0.65 6.14 9.47
C THR A 29 0.08 5.06 8.68
N LEU A 30 -0.53 4.51 7.64
CA LEU A 30 0.09 3.53 6.75
C LEU A 30 0.90 4.22 5.64
N TYR A 31 2.17 4.53 5.89
CA TYR A 31 3.01 5.32 4.95
C TYR A 31 3.96 4.50 4.07
N LYS A 32 4.21 3.24 4.43
CA LYS A 32 5.24 2.38 3.79
C LYS A 32 4.68 1.41 2.76
N THR A 33 3.38 1.16 2.79
CA THR A 33 2.68 0.24 1.88
C THR A 33 1.33 0.87 1.53
N ALA A 34 0.78 0.49 0.39
CA ALA A 34 -0.53 0.92 -0.05
C ALA A 34 -1.66 0.23 0.71
N GLY A 35 -1.45 -1.01 1.11
CA GLY A 35 -2.40 -1.83 1.86
C GLY A 35 -1.69 -2.84 2.74
N ARG A 36 -2.43 -3.41 3.69
CA ARG A 36 -2.05 -4.65 4.38
C ARG A 36 -3.28 -5.35 4.93
N THR A 37 -3.22 -6.66 4.95
CA THR A 37 -4.20 -7.52 5.60
C THR A 37 -3.75 -7.86 7.01
N LYS A 38 -4.66 -7.73 7.98
CA LYS A 38 -4.44 -8.08 9.39
C LYS A 38 -5.37 -9.22 9.76
N MET A 39 -4.77 -10.36 10.06
CA MET A 39 -5.47 -11.54 10.57
C MET A 39 -5.05 -11.76 12.02
N LYS A 40 -6.04 -11.98 12.89
CA LYS A 40 -5.81 -12.47 14.25
C LYS A 40 -6.48 -13.81 14.39
N CYS A 41 -5.69 -14.81 14.76
CA CYS A 41 -6.14 -16.17 14.94
C CYS A 41 -5.71 -16.67 16.32
N ASN A 42 -6.59 -17.42 16.98
CA ASN A 42 -6.21 -18.33 18.05
C ASN A 42 -5.89 -19.71 17.43
N LYS A 43 -5.37 -20.65 18.23
CA LYS A 43 -4.96 -22.00 17.78
C LYS A 43 -6.00 -22.73 16.91
N GLU A 44 -7.29 -22.45 17.11
CA GLU A 44 -8.39 -23.17 16.45
C GLU A 44 -9.43 -22.24 15.79
N ASN A 45 -9.34 -20.92 15.97
CA ASN A 45 -10.40 -20.01 15.51
C ASN A 45 -9.86 -18.66 15.03
N ILE A 46 -10.46 -18.16 13.95
CA ILE A 46 -10.21 -16.83 13.42
C ILE A 46 -10.92 -15.82 14.34
N LYS A 47 -10.17 -14.93 14.97
CA LYS A 47 -10.72 -13.86 15.83
C LYS A 47 -11.16 -12.65 15.03
N SER A 48 -10.38 -12.23 14.05
CA SER A 48 -10.69 -11.08 13.21
C SER A 48 -9.84 -11.06 11.95
N ILE A 49 -10.42 -10.65 10.83
CA ILE A 49 -9.70 -10.34 9.60
C ILE A 49 -10.12 -8.95 9.14
N LYS A 50 -9.14 -8.12 8.79
CA LYS A 50 -9.40 -6.81 8.20
C LYS A 50 -8.36 -6.39 7.18
N ILE A 51 -8.78 -5.54 6.25
CA ILE A 51 -7.91 -4.89 5.28
C ILE A 51 -7.69 -3.45 5.72
N GLU A 52 -6.44 -3.01 5.78
CA GLU A 52 -6.07 -1.62 6.05
C GLU A 52 -5.47 -0.99 4.79
N LEU A 53 -6.07 0.11 4.32
CA LEU A 53 -5.68 0.82 3.11
C LEU A 53 -5.06 2.18 3.43
N SER A 54 -4.04 2.60 2.69
CA SER A 54 -3.32 3.85 2.96
C SER A 54 -4.00 5.05 2.31
N CYS A 55 -4.38 6.05 3.10
CA CYS A 55 -4.82 7.35 2.59
C CYS A 55 -3.72 8.15 1.89
N LYS A 56 -2.45 7.77 2.04
CA LYS A 56 -1.28 8.53 1.55
C LYS A 56 -0.65 7.95 0.30
N VAL A 57 -0.86 6.66 0.05
CA VAL A 57 -0.28 5.96 -1.11
C VAL A 57 -1.34 5.73 -2.20
N LEU A 58 -2.61 5.50 -1.80
CA LEU A 58 -3.72 5.30 -2.72
C LEU A 58 -4.33 6.64 -3.13
N ASP A 59 -3.72 7.26 -4.14
CA ASP A 59 -4.10 8.58 -4.66
C ASP A 59 -4.94 8.54 -5.94
N ASN A 60 -5.18 7.34 -6.49
CA ASN A 60 -5.99 7.14 -7.68
C ASN A 60 -6.70 5.77 -7.67
N LEU A 61 -7.64 5.59 -8.61
CA LEU A 61 -8.48 4.40 -8.69
C LEU A 61 -7.69 3.14 -9.01
N ASP A 62 -6.71 3.21 -9.92
CA ASP A 62 -5.95 2.04 -10.34
C ASP A 62 -5.11 1.47 -9.20
N LYS A 63 -4.44 2.35 -8.44
CA LYS A 63 -3.73 1.96 -7.21
C LYS A 63 -4.69 1.34 -6.20
N LEU A 64 -5.89 1.90 -6.04
CA LEU A 64 -6.89 1.36 -5.11
C LEU A 64 -7.34 -0.03 -5.55
N LYS A 65 -7.72 -0.23 -6.81
CA LYS A 65 -8.19 -1.53 -7.31
C LYS A 65 -7.11 -2.60 -7.15
N ASN A 66 -5.90 -2.34 -7.64
CA ASN A 66 -4.78 -3.29 -7.57
C ASN A 66 -4.42 -3.65 -6.13
N THR A 67 -4.37 -2.65 -5.23
CA THR A 67 -4.08 -2.90 -3.81
C THR A 67 -5.21 -3.65 -3.13
N LEU A 68 -6.47 -3.27 -3.37
CA LEU A 68 -7.61 -3.93 -2.74
C LEU A 68 -7.67 -5.41 -3.16
N ILE A 69 -7.53 -5.70 -4.45
CA ILE A 69 -7.48 -7.09 -4.95
C ILE A 69 -6.31 -7.85 -4.33
N HIS A 70 -5.12 -7.25 -4.27
CA HIS A 70 -3.95 -7.88 -3.63
C HIS A 70 -4.25 -8.28 -2.17
N GLU A 71 -4.84 -7.37 -1.40
CA GLU A 71 -5.22 -7.67 -0.01
C GLU A 71 -6.34 -8.70 0.07
N MET A 72 -7.31 -8.69 -0.84
CA MET A 72 -8.35 -9.72 -0.93
C MET A 72 -7.78 -11.10 -1.30
N CYS A 73 -6.73 -11.18 -2.12
CA CYS A 73 -6.03 -12.43 -2.38
C CYS A 73 -5.42 -13.02 -1.11
N HIS A 74 -4.80 -12.20 -0.24
CA HIS A 74 -4.35 -12.68 1.08
C HIS A 74 -5.50 -13.24 1.91
N VAL A 75 -6.65 -12.55 1.92
CA VAL A 75 -7.85 -13.01 2.63
C VAL A 75 -8.34 -14.34 2.07
N ALA A 76 -8.36 -14.52 0.75
CA ALA A 76 -8.77 -15.75 0.08
C ALA A 76 -7.85 -16.93 0.42
N VAL A 77 -6.53 -16.74 0.33
CA VAL A 77 -5.53 -17.77 0.70
C VAL A 77 -5.77 -18.26 2.13
N PHE A 78 -6.09 -17.33 3.03
CA PHE A 78 -6.29 -17.66 4.42
C PHE A 78 -7.66 -18.29 4.73
N LEU A 79 -8.74 -17.77 4.13
CA LEU A 79 -10.12 -18.20 4.44
C LEU A 79 -10.61 -19.36 3.59
N ILE A 80 -10.26 -19.38 2.31
CA ILE A 80 -10.74 -20.36 1.33
C ILE A 80 -9.79 -21.54 1.28
N ASP A 81 -8.48 -21.26 1.21
CA ASP A 81 -7.47 -22.30 1.04
C ASP A 81 -6.92 -22.86 2.38
N ASP A 82 -7.30 -22.26 3.52
CA ASP A 82 -6.79 -22.54 4.89
C ASP A 82 -5.24 -22.58 4.97
N VAL A 83 -4.57 -21.82 4.10
CA VAL A 83 -3.10 -21.72 4.11
C VAL A 83 -2.67 -20.61 5.04
N LYS A 84 -2.01 -21.00 6.13
CA LYS A 84 -1.47 -20.09 7.15
C LYS A 84 0.00 -19.84 6.85
N GLU A 85 0.44 -18.60 7.01
CA GLU A 85 1.86 -18.16 6.95
C GLU A 85 2.49 -18.01 5.55
N GLU A 86 1.85 -18.47 4.47
CA GLU A 86 2.33 -18.20 3.11
C GLU A 86 1.94 -16.79 2.65
N LYS A 87 2.92 -15.95 2.30
CA LYS A 87 2.64 -14.57 1.83
C LYS A 87 2.18 -14.54 0.37
N HIS A 88 3.05 -14.97 -0.54
CA HIS A 88 2.86 -14.78 -1.99
C HIS A 88 3.21 -16.04 -2.80
N GLY A 89 2.89 -17.21 -2.25
CA GLY A 89 3.16 -18.48 -2.91
C GLY A 89 2.08 -18.89 -3.89
N ASN A 90 1.88 -20.20 -4.07
CA ASN A 90 1.11 -20.71 -5.20
C ASN A 90 -0.37 -20.32 -5.13
N HIS A 91 -0.96 -20.34 -3.94
CA HIS A 91 -2.35 -19.94 -3.71
C HIS A 91 -2.56 -18.45 -3.99
N PHE A 92 -1.68 -17.60 -3.49
CA PHE A 92 -1.73 -16.17 -3.79
C PHE A 92 -1.65 -15.90 -5.30
N LYS A 93 -0.71 -16.56 -6.00
CA LYS A 93 -0.55 -16.42 -7.45
C LYS A 93 -1.76 -16.94 -8.22
N TYR A 94 -2.41 -17.99 -7.73
CA TYR A 94 -3.65 -18.50 -8.31
C TYR A 94 -4.75 -17.44 -8.28
N TRP A 95 -5.04 -16.87 -7.10
CA TRP A 95 -6.04 -15.80 -6.96
C TRP A 95 -5.66 -14.54 -7.75
N GLY A 96 -4.38 -14.19 -7.78
CA GLY A 96 -3.86 -13.09 -8.59
C GLY A 96 -4.14 -13.29 -10.09
N ARG A 97 -3.84 -14.47 -10.64
CA ARG A 97 -4.14 -14.80 -12.05
C ARG A 97 -5.64 -14.81 -12.33
N LYS A 98 -6.44 -15.30 -11.40
CA LYS A 98 -7.90 -15.27 -11.54
C LYS A 98 -8.39 -13.82 -11.64
N ALA A 99 -7.91 -12.94 -10.77
CA ALA A 99 -8.22 -11.51 -10.83
C ALA A 99 -7.80 -10.87 -12.17
N GLU A 100 -6.58 -11.15 -12.65
CA GLU A 100 -6.07 -10.65 -13.94
C GLU A 100 -6.88 -11.18 -15.14
N SER A 101 -7.49 -12.37 -15.02
CA SER A 101 -8.38 -12.91 -16.05
C SER A 101 -9.76 -12.24 -16.07
N CYS A 102 -10.25 -11.77 -14.92
CA CYS A 102 -11.52 -11.05 -14.81
C CYS A 102 -11.40 -9.58 -15.23
N TYR A 103 -10.24 -8.96 -15.00
CA TYR A 103 -10.02 -7.53 -15.19
C TYR A 103 -8.70 -7.25 -15.92
N SER A 104 -8.79 -6.79 -17.17
CA SER A 104 -7.64 -6.48 -18.02
C SER A 104 -6.78 -5.30 -17.53
N ASP A 105 -7.34 -4.42 -16.70
CA ASP A 105 -6.67 -3.26 -16.10
C ASP A 105 -5.97 -3.58 -14.77
N ILE A 106 -6.04 -4.84 -14.32
CA ILE A 106 -5.43 -5.30 -13.07
C ILE A 106 -4.17 -6.08 -13.35
N LYS A 107 -3.15 -5.84 -12.51
CA LYS A 107 -1.93 -6.64 -12.47
C LYS A 107 -1.53 -6.89 -11.03
N VAL A 108 -1.80 -8.09 -10.54
CA VAL A 108 -1.57 -8.44 -9.14
C VAL A 108 -0.10 -8.81 -8.96
N THR A 109 0.69 -7.85 -8.51
CA THR A 109 2.12 -8.06 -8.20
C THR A 109 2.30 -8.61 -6.78
N THR A 110 3.40 -9.32 -6.53
CA THR A 110 3.77 -9.78 -5.18
C THR A 110 4.28 -8.64 -4.29
N TYR A 111 4.72 -7.53 -4.90
CA TYR A 111 5.20 -6.34 -4.19
C TYR A 111 4.44 -5.10 -4.63
N HIS A 112 4.00 -4.31 -3.66
CA HIS A 112 3.45 -2.97 -3.88
C HIS A 112 4.56 -1.95 -4.16
N SER A 113 5.19 -2.01 -5.34
CA SER A 113 6.16 -0.98 -5.75
C SER A 113 5.44 0.21 -6.37
N TYR A 114 4.62 0.91 -5.59
CA TYR A 114 4.08 2.19 -6.04
C TYR A 114 5.11 3.30 -5.82
N GLU A 115 5.27 4.18 -6.80
CA GLU A 115 5.94 5.45 -6.56
C GLU A 115 5.11 6.26 -5.56
N ILE A 116 5.69 6.49 -4.38
CA ILE A 116 5.09 7.30 -3.32
C ILE A 116 5.50 8.75 -3.55
N ASP A 117 4.53 9.60 -3.87
CA ASP A 117 4.78 11.04 -3.98
C ASP A 117 4.95 11.68 -2.60
N TYR A 118 6.20 11.92 -2.24
CA TYR A 118 6.55 12.56 -0.97
C TYR A 118 6.57 14.08 -1.10
N LYS A 119 5.65 14.73 -0.39
CA LYS A 119 5.53 16.20 -0.29
C LYS A 119 6.80 16.91 0.19
N TYR A 120 7.65 16.24 0.97
CA TYR A 120 8.93 16.74 1.44
C TYR A 120 10.02 15.72 1.12
N LYS A 121 11.07 16.15 0.42
CA LYS A 121 12.24 15.30 0.11
C LYS A 121 13.47 15.94 0.74
N TYR A 122 14.28 15.14 1.42
CA TYR A 122 15.52 15.59 2.05
C TYR A 122 16.69 14.88 1.40
N GLN A 123 17.69 15.63 0.92
CA GLN A 123 18.86 15.06 0.25
C GLN A 123 20.09 15.16 1.15
N CYS A 124 20.83 14.07 1.26
CA CYS A 124 22.15 14.10 1.89
C CYS A 124 23.16 14.83 1.00
N GLN A 125 23.90 15.79 1.56
CA GLN A 125 24.93 16.53 0.83
C GLN A 125 26.20 15.71 0.56
N ASN A 126 26.44 14.64 1.30
CA ASN A 126 27.63 13.80 1.13
C ASN A 126 27.39 12.65 0.13
N CYS A 127 26.41 11.78 0.40
CA CYS A 127 26.17 10.60 -0.43
C CYS A 127 25.01 10.75 -1.44
N GLY A 128 24.33 11.91 -1.47
CA GLY A 128 23.22 12.16 -2.38
C GLY A 128 21.91 11.43 -2.06
N HIS A 129 21.85 10.57 -1.03
CA HIS A 129 20.65 9.80 -0.69
C HIS A 129 19.44 10.68 -0.39
N ILE A 130 18.26 10.30 -0.92
CA ILE A 130 17.01 11.07 -0.78
C ILE A 130 16.04 10.37 0.17
N TYR A 131 15.66 11.08 1.23
CA TYR A 131 14.63 10.67 2.18
C TYR A 131 13.31 11.38 1.87
N GLY A 132 12.30 10.61 1.43
CA GLY A 132 10.94 11.11 1.25
C GLY A 132 10.11 11.11 2.54
N ARG A 133 9.32 12.17 2.78
CA ARG A 133 8.40 12.32 3.92
C ARG A 133 7.09 12.99 3.52
N HIS A 134 5.99 12.56 4.14
CA HIS A 134 4.66 13.18 3.94
C HIS A 134 4.44 14.46 4.78
N SER A 135 5.28 14.69 5.79
CA SER A 135 5.32 15.90 6.63
C SER A 135 6.75 16.44 6.73
N LYS A 136 6.91 17.71 7.16
CA LYS A 136 8.23 18.33 7.40
C LYS A 136 8.82 17.83 8.72
N SER A 137 9.06 16.52 8.81
CA SER A 137 9.34 15.82 10.08
C SER A 137 10.83 15.64 10.40
N ILE A 138 11.73 15.87 9.45
CA ILE A 138 13.17 15.81 9.71
C ILE A 138 13.64 17.22 10.10
N ASP A 139 14.13 17.35 11.33
CA ASP A 139 14.93 18.48 11.79
C ASP A 139 16.37 18.27 11.32
N VAL A 140 16.77 19.02 10.29
CA VAL A 140 18.09 18.91 9.65
C VAL A 140 19.26 19.26 10.56
N ASN A 141 19.00 19.99 11.66
CA ASN A 141 20.04 20.31 12.64
C ASN A 141 20.34 19.14 13.59
N LYS A 142 19.37 18.24 13.78
CA LYS A 142 19.47 17.11 14.72
C LYS A 142 19.68 15.76 14.02
N ALA A 143 19.13 15.59 12.83
CA ALA A 143 19.24 14.36 12.07
C ALA A 143 20.44 14.37 11.11
N ARG A 144 21.02 13.20 10.88
CA ARG A 144 22.07 12.99 9.88
C ARG A 144 21.70 11.81 8.98
N CYS A 145 22.29 11.78 7.79
CA CYS A 145 22.24 10.61 6.93
C CYS A 145 22.96 9.43 7.58
N GLN A 146 22.71 8.22 7.10
CA GLN A 146 23.46 7.02 7.51
C GLN A 146 24.97 7.12 7.22
N CYS A 147 25.38 7.92 6.24
CA CYS A 147 26.79 8.24 5.99
C CYS A 147 27.33 9.40 6.87
N SER A 148 26.57 9.79 7.91
CA SER A 148 26.83 10.95 8.77
C SER A 148 26.76 12.32 8.08
N GLY A 149 26.46 12.39 6.78
CA GLY A 149 26.33 13.64 6.05
C GLY A 149 25.08 14.45 6.44
N GLU A 150 25.17 15.77 6.24
CA GLU A 150 24.08 16.71 6.48
C GLU A 150 22.92 16.49 5.51
N LEU A 151 21.71 16.74 5.99
CA LEU A 151 20.47 16.64 5.21
C LEU A 151 19.97 18.04 4.88
N ILE A 152 19.61 18.30 3.63
CA ILE A 152 18.92 19.53 3.23
C ILE A 152 17.50 19.23 2.76
N LEU A 153 16.55 20.08 3.10
CA LEU A 153 15.21 20.00 2.51
C LEU A 153 15.27 20.48 1.06
N MET A 154 14.90 19.62 0.12
CA MET A 154 14.87 19.96 -1.30
C MET A 154 13.75 20.98 -1.57
N LYS A 155 14.03 21.95 -2.43
CA LYS A 155 13.01 22.88 -2.93
C LYS A 155 11.93 22.09 -3.66
N ARG A 156 10.66 22.36 -3.38
CA ARG A 156 9.57 21.73 -4.15
C ARG A 156 9.65 22.21 -5.58
N LEU A 157 9.68 21.28 -6.51
CA LEU A 157 9.36 21.51 -7.91
C LEU A 157 7.86 21.28 -8.10
N LYS A 158 7.22 22.11 -8.91
CA LYS A 158 5.88 21.89 -9.45
C LYS A 158 5.93 20.70 -10.41
N LYS A 159 4.75 20.20 -10.80
CA LYS A 159 4.62 19.11 -11.79
C LYS A 159 5.27 19.45 -13.15
N ASP A 160 5.46 20.73 -13.47
CA ASP A 160 6.13 21.24 -14.67
C ASP A 160 7.66 21.39 -14.50
N GLY A 161 8.24 20.95 -13.37
CA GLY A 161 9.67 21.07 -13.08
C GLY A 161 10.11 22.44 -12.56
N THR A 162 9.19 23.42 -12.44
CA THR A 162 9.54 24.77 -11.94
C THR A 162 9.53 24.82 -10.41
N PRO A 163 10.44 25.56 -9.74
CA PRO A 163 10.40 25.70 -8.29
C PRO A 163 9.11 26.40 -7.81
N TYR A 164 8.53 25.96 -6.68
CA TYR A 164 7.56 26.80 -5.96
C TYR A 164 8.30 28.04 -5.43
N LYS A 165 7.69 29.23 -5.58
CA LYS A 165 8.24 30.48 -5.05
C LYS A 165 8.56 30.29 -3.56
N ILE A 166 9.78 30.66 -3.18
CA ILE A 166 10.22 30.62 -1.79
C ILE A 166 9.31 31.60 -1.03
N ALA A 167 8.57 31.10 -0.04
CA ALA A 167 7.92 31.97 0.91
C ALA A 167 9.04 32.63 1.72
N THR A 168 9.25 33.93 1.47
CA THR A 168 10.03 34.84 2.31
C THR A 168 9.45 34.90 3.71
#